data_AF-A0ABD3IDV4-F1
#
_entry.id   AF-A0ABD3IDV4-F1
#
_cell.length_a   1.000
_cell.length_b   1.000
_cell.length_c   1.000
_cell.angle_alpha   90.00
_cell.angle_beta   90.00
_cell.angle_gamma   90.00
#
_symmetry.space_group_name_H-M   'P 1'
#
loop_
_entity.id
_entity.type
_entity.pdbx_description
1 polymer ?
#
loop_
_entity_poly.entity_id
_entity_poly.type
_entity_poly.pdbx_seq_one_letter_code
_entity_poly.pdbx_strand_id
1 'polypeptide(L)'
;MDVPADRLCQTITRGRGSGQIGKSSIKGSPSGRKRKAEAEERHREAVEELHLTLEKRFLEERTRLLELEARDYRLKIEELMRDVMERTEELLVRNEIHERTIAELKVKSESLQILEAKLKAMTDRGAGTSVNERTVELPDSNDINERSQVELIKCESFKLLEARLKELMDKEAGPSGSSGE
;
A
#
# COMPACT_ATOMS: atom_id res chain seq x y z
N MET A 1 11.84 -15.41 37.26
CA MET A 1 12.48 -15.44 38.58
C MET A 1 13.57 -16.49 38.48
N ASP A 2 14.84 -16.06 38.46
CA ASP A 2 15.97 -16.95 38.22
C ASP A 2 16.49 -17.49 39.55
N VAL A 3 16.36 -18.81 39.75
CA VAL A 3 16.96 -19.51 40.89
C VAL A 3 18.24 -20.18 40.39
N PRO A 4 19.44 -19.73 40.80
CA PRO A 4 20.69 -20.32 40.33
C PRO A 4 20.87 -21.73 40.90
N ALA A 5 21.28 -22.66 40.04
CA ALA A 5 21.46 -24.09 40.32
C ALA A 5 22.60 -24.42 41.31
N ASP A 6 23.33 -23.42 41.79
CA ASP A 6 24.55 -23.61 42.59
C ASP A 6 24.32 -23.72 44.11
N ARG A 7 23.07 -23.79 44.58
CA ARG A 7 22.72 -23.75 46.02
C ARG A 7 22.04 -25.00 46.62
N LEU A 8 22.27 -26.19 46.07
CA LEU A 8 21.63 -27.43 46.57
C LEU A 8 22.55 -28.52 47.13
N CYS A 9 23.81 -28.20 47.50
CA CYS A 9 24.73 -29.18 48.08
C CYS A 9 25.63 -28.64 49.21
N GLN A 10 25.11 -27.79 50.11
CA GLN A 10 25.85 -27.33 51.29
C GLN A 10 25.18 -27.69 52.62
N THR A 11 24.91 -28.98 52.85
CA THR A 11 24.73 -29.48 54.22
C THR A 11 25.04 -30.97 54.25
N ILE A 12 26.31 -31.31 54.50
CA ILE A 12 26.78 -32.36 55.43
C ILE A 12 28.30 -32.26 55.39
N THR A 13 28.88 -31.59 56.39
CA THR A 13 30.10 -32.02 57.09
C THR A 13 30.47 -30.92 58.08
N ARG A 14 30.06 -31.08 59.34
CA ARG A 14 30.82 -30.66 60.54
C ARG A 14 30.05 -31.01 61.81
N GLY A 15 30.19 -32.26 62.22
CA GLY A 15 29.99 -32.72 63.58
C GLY A 15 31.26 -33.42 64.04
N ARG A 16 32.22 -32.65 64.57
CA ARG A 16 33.51 -33.11 65.10
C ARG A 16 33.25 -33.66 66.50
N GLY A 17 33.00 -34.96 66.60
CA GLY A 17 32.93 -35.71 67.86
C GLY A 17 33.90 -36.88 67.79
N SER A 18 34.90 -36.87 68.65
CA SER A 18 35.90 -37.91 68.85
C SER A 18 35.23 -39.20 69.37
N GLY A 19 34.80 -40.05 68.44
CA GLY A 19 34.37 -41.42 68.71
C GLY A 19 35.36 -42.37 68.05
N GLN A 20 36.05 -43.15 68.87
CA GLN A 20 36.91 -44.27 68.49
C GLN A 20 36.14 -45.23 67.55
N ILE A 21 36.42 -45.18 66.24
CA ILE A 21 35.80 -46.08 65.26
C ILE A 21 36.66 -47.35 65.21
N GLY A 22 36.18 -48.40 65.87
CA GLY A 22 36.67 -49.75 65.62
C GLY A 22 36.58 -50.03 64.12
N LYS A 23 37.69 -50.47 63.52
CA LYS A 23 37.72 -51.03 62.17
C LYS A 23 36.97 -52.38 62.18
N SER A 24 35.67 -52.38 62.44
CA SER A 24 34.82 -53.48 62.03
C SER A 24 34.73 -53.38 60.52
N SER A 25 35.41 -54.31 59.86
CA SER A 25 35.28 -54.55 58.43
C SER A 25 33.83 -54.98 58.20
N ILE A 26 32.91 -54.02 58.07
CA ILE A 26 31.56 -54.25 57.58
C ILE A 26 31.74 -54.69 56.14
N LYS A 27 31.88 -56.01 55.94
CA LYS A 27 31.70 -56.65 54.65
C LYS A 27 30.34 -56.18 54.16
N GLY A 28 30.36 -55.27 53.18
CA GLY A 28 29.16 -54.61 52.67
C GLY A 28 28.11 -55.64 52.31
N SER A 29 27.04 -55.68 53.10
CA SER A 29 25.92 -56.57 52.87
C SER A 29 25.36 -56.32 51.46
N PRO A 30 25.17 -57.36 50.63
CA PRO A 30 24.69 -57.25 49.25
C PRO A 30 23.36 -56.48 49.08
N SER A 31 22.64 -56.27 50.19
CA SER A 31 21.35 -55.57 50.25
C SER A 31 21.43 -54.07 49.96
N GLY A 32 22.60 -53.42 50.10
CA GLY A 32 22.75 -52.00 49.76
C GLY A 32 22.86 -51.74 48.25
N ARG A 33 23.53 -52.64 47.52
CA ARG A 33 23.75 -52.48 46.07
C ARG A 33 22.48 -52.72 45.26
N LYS A 34 21.66 -53.70 45.64
CA LYS A 34 20.36 -53.96 44.99
C LYS A 34 19.39 -52.77 45.14
N ARG A 35 19.27 -52.24 46.36
CA ARG A 35 18.41 -51.07 46.64
C ARG A 35 18.86 -49.80 45.91
N LYS A 36 20.16 -49.64 45.66
CA LYS A 36 20.69 -48.51 44.87
C LYS A 36 20.34 -48.66 43.38
N ALA A 37 20.48 -49.87 42.82
CA ALA A 37 20.12 -50.15 41.43
C ALA A 37 18.61 -49.91 41.17
N GLU A 38 17.74 -50.37 42.07
CA GLU A 38 16.28 -50.15 41.99
C GLU A 38 15.88 -48.66 42.15
N ALA A 39 16.66 -47.88 42.89
CA ALA A 39 16.43 -46.44 43.00
C ALA A 39 16.92 -45.68 41.76
N GLU A 40 18.05 -46.10 41.17
CA GLU A 40 18.57 -45.53 39.94
C GLU A 40 17.67 -45.87 38.73
N GLU A 41 17.11 -47.08 38.67
CA GLU A 41 16.18 -47.49 37.62
C GLU A 41 14.88 -46.67 37.66
N ARG A 42 14.23 -46.57 38.83
CA ARG A 42 13.06 -45.71 39.01
C ARG A 42 13.33 -44.24 38.72
N HIS A 43 14.53 -43.76 39.06
CA HIS A 43 14.94 -42.41 38.71
C HIS A 43 15.07 -42.23 37.19
N ARG A 44 15.62 -43.22 36.47
CA ARG A 44 15.69 -43.17 35.00
C ARG A 44 14.29 -43.17 34.39
N GLU A 45 13.41 -44.04 34.84
CA GLU A 45 12.01 -44.09 34.38
C GLU A 45 11.29 -42.76 34.62
N ALA A 46 11.43 -42.16 35.80
CA ALA A 46 10.83 -40.86 36.11
C ALA A 46 11.39 -39.72 35.24
N VAL A 47 12.68 -39.76 34.90
CA VAL A 47 13.30 -38.78 34.00
C VAL A 47 12.82 -38.97 32.57
N GLU A 48 12.69 -40.20 32.09
CA GLU A 48 12.15 -40.51 30.76
C GLU A 48 10.69 -40.07 30.62
N GLU A 49 9.85 -40.35 31.63
CA GLU A 49 8.46 -39.91 31.65
C GLU A 49 8.34 -38.37 31.66
N LEU A 50 9.18 -37.70 32.46
CA LEU A 50 9.24 -36.24 32.49
C LEU A 50 9.68 -35.68 31.13
N HIS A 51 10.68 -36.30 30.50
CA HIS A 51 11.18 -35.87 29.19
C HIS A 51 10.08 -35.97 28.12
N LEU A 52 9.37 -37.10 28.05
CA LEU A 52 8.25 -37.30 27.12
C LEU A 52 7.13 -36.29 27.36
N THR A 53 6.85 -35.97 28.63
CA THR A 53 5.83 -34.97 28.99
C THR A 53 6.23 -33.56 28.53
N LEU A 54 7.51 -33.19 28.70
CA LEU A 54 8.03 -31.90 28.27
C LEU A 54 8.06 -31.79 26.74
N GLU A 55 8.47 -32.85 26.04
CA GLU A 55 8.47 -32.88 24.58
C GLU A 55 7.06 -32.71 24.02
N LYS A 56 6.06 -33.41 24.60
CA LYS A 56 4.67 -33.26 24.22
C LYS A 56 4.17 -31.81 24.40
N ARG A 57 4.43 -31.20 25.56
CA ARG A 57 4.04 -29.80 25.82
C ARG A 57 4.74 -28.82 24.89
N PHE A 58 6.01 -29.06 24.60
CA PHE A 58 6.78 -28.24 23.66
C PHE A 58 6.18 -28.30 22.25
N LEU A 59 5.82 -29.49 21.77
CA LEU A 59 5.19 -29.66 20.47
C LEU A 59 3.79 -29.03 20.42
N GLU A 60 3.00 -29.16 21.49
CA GLU A 60 1.68 -28.52 21.61
C GLU A 60 1.79 -27.00 21.54
N GLU A 61 2.69 -26.40 22.33
CA GLU A 61 2.88 -24.94 22.33
C GLU A 61 3.46 -24.44 21.00
N ARG A 62 4.40 -25.18 20.39
CA ARG A 62 4.93 -24.84 19.07
C ARG A 62 3.83 -24.87 18.00
N THR A 63 2.96 -25.87 18.04
CA THR A 63 1.83 -25.98 17.10
C THR A 63 0.89 -24.79 17.29
N ARG A 64 0.56 -24.45 18.53
CA ARG A 64 -0.27 -23.29 18.87
C ARG A 64 0.32 -21.98 18.37
N LEU A 65 1.63 -21.76 18.54
CA LEU A 65 2.31 -20.56 18.04
C LEU A 65 2.28 -20.49 16.52
N LEU A 66 2.52 -21.60 15.83
CA LEU A 66 2.44 -21.66 14.36
C LEU A 66 1.01 -21.39 13.86
N GLU A 67 -0.02 -21.87 14.56
CA GLU A 67 -1.42 -21.58 14.22
C GLU A 67 -1.77 -20.10 14.38
N LEU A 68 -1.26 -19.45 15.43
CA LEU A 68 -1.41 -18.01 15.66
C LEU A 68 -0.71 -17.21 14.56
N GLU A 69 0.56 -17.51 14.26
CA GLU A 69 1.29 -16.86 13.17
C GLU A 69 0.57 -17.04 11.83
N ALA A 70 0.09 -18.26 11.52
CA ALA A 70 -0.66 -18.53 10.30
C ALA A 70 -1.99 -17.77 10.24
N ARG A 71 -2.63 -17.48 11.38
CA ARG A 71 -3.81 -16.63 11.45
C ARG A 71 -3.47 -15.17 11.18
N ASP A 72 -2.39 -14.66 11.77
CA ASP A 72 -1.95 -13.28 11.57
C ASP A 72 -1.54 -13.02 10.11
N TYR A 73 -0.81 -13.96 9.50
CA TYR A 73 -0.49 -13.87 8.07
C TYR A 73 -1.74 -13.88 7.19
N ARG A 74 -2.75 -14.70 7.51
CA ARG A 74 -4.02 -14.70 6.76
C ARG A 74 -4.73 -13.35 6.85
N LEU A 75 -4.85 -12.78 8.05
CA LEU A 75 -5.46 -11.46 8.23
C LEU A 75 -4.71 -10.37 7.47
N LYS A 76 -3.36 -10.38 7.51
CA LYS A 76 -2.54 -9.43 6.76
C LYS A 76 -2.68 -9.57 5.25
N ILE A 77 -2.81 -10.80 4.75
CA ILE A 77 -3.06 -11.05 3.33
C ILE A 77 -4.45 -10.53 2.94
N GLU A 78 -5.48 -10.79 3.75
CA GLU A 78 -6.84 -10.30 3.50
C GLU A 78 -6.91 -8.76 3.48
N GLU A 79 -6.19 -8.09 4.36
CA GLU A 79 -6.05 -6.63 4.38
C GLU A 79 -5.39 -6.12 3.10
N LEU A 80 -4.22 -6.65 2.73
CA LEU A 80 -3.52 -6.27 1.50
C LEU A 80 -4.36 -6.53 0.24
N MET A 81 -5.10 -7.63 0.19
CA MET A 81 -5.99 -7.91 -0.94
C MET A 81 -7.12 -6.89 -1.05
N ARG A 82 -7.67 -6.43 0.08
CA ARG A 82 -8.70 -5.38 0.10
C ARG A 82 -8.15 -4.08 -0.47
N ASP A 83 -6.98 -3.65 -0.02
CA ASP A 83 -6.34 -2.42 -0.50
C ASP A 83 -6.05 -2.48 -2.02
N VAL A 84 -5.59 -3.64 -2.51
CA VAL A 84 -5.34 -3.84 -3.94
C VAL A 84 -6.64 -3.80 -4.74
N MET A 85 -7.72 -4.42 -4.24
CA MET A 85 -9.03 -4.38 -4.91
C MET A 85 -9.58 -2.95 -4.96
N GLU A 86 -9.54 -2.21 -3.85
CA GLU A 86 -10.00 -0.82 -3.78
C GLU A 86 -9.24 0.06 -4.79
N ARG A 87 -7.91 -0.01 -4.83
CA ARG A 87 -7.10 0.71 -5.82
C ARG A 87 -7.39 0.28 -7.25
N THR A 88 -7.68 -1.00 -7.47
CA THR A 88 -8.02 -1.49 -8.81
C THR A 88 -9.35 -0.93 -9.28
N GLU A 89 -10.35 -0.87 -8.40
CA GLU A 89 -11.64 -0.25 -8.68
C GLU A 89 -11.49 1.24 -8.98
N GLU A 90 -10.71 1.99 -8.19
CA GLU A 90 -10.40 3.40 -8.45
C GLU A 90 -9.76 3.60 -9.84
N LEU A 91 -8.80 2.73 -10.20
CA LEU A 91 -8.14 2.79 -11.50
C LEU A 91 -9.10 2.48 -12.65
N LEU A 92 -10.02 1.52 -12.49
CA LEU A 92 -11.04 1.21 -13.49
C LEU A 92 -11.98 2.41 -13.70
N VAL A 93 -12.47 3.00 -12.61
CA VAL A 93 -13.32 4.21 -12.67
C VAL A 93 -12.57 5.35 -13.37
N ARG A 94 -11.30 5.57 -13.03
CA ARG A 94 -10.48 6.60 -13.68
C ARG A 94 -10.26 6.31 -15.17
N ASN A 95 -10.09 5.05 -15.55
CA ASN A 95 -9.94 4.64 -16.94
C ASN A 95 -11.22 4.94 -17.74
N GLU A 96 -12.40 4.61 -17.21
CA GLU A 96 -13.67 4.94 -17.86
C GLU A 96 -13.84 6.44 -18.09
N ILE A 97 -13.46 7.28 -17.11
CA ILE A 97 -13.50 8.73 -17.26
C ILE A 97 -12.58 9.17 -18.40
N HIS A 98 -11.35 8.65 -18.45
CA HIS A 98 -10.39 8.96 -19.51
C HIS A 98 -10.90 8.54 -20.89
N GLU A 99 -11.50 7.35 -21.02
CA GLU A 99 -12.09 6.89 -22.28
C GLU A 99 -13.21 7.83 -22.77
N ARG A 100 -14.07 8.29 -21.86
CA ARG A 100 -15.12 9.28 -22.18
C ARG A 100 -14.51 10.60 -22.62
N THR A 101 -13.51 11.11 -21.88
CA THR A 101 -12.81 12.36 -22.25
C THR A 101 -12.13 12.26 -23.61
N ILE A 102 -11.49 11.12 -23.93
CA ILE A 102 -10.88 10.88 -25.24
C ILE A 102 -11.95 10.89 -26.34
N ALA A 103 -13.10 10.25 -26.12
CA ALA A 103 -14.20 10.26 -27.07
C ALA A 103 -14.73 11.68 -27.34
N GLU A 104 -14.92 12.49 -26.29
CA GLU A 104 -15.34 13.89 -26.43
C GLU A 104 -14.31 14.73 -27.20
N LEU A 105 -13.02 14.55 -26.91
CA LEU A 105 -11.94 15.25 -27.61
C LEU A 105 -11.91 14.90 -29.10
N LYS A 106 -12.15 13.62 -29.46
CA LYS A 106 -12.25 13.21 -30.86
C LYS A 106 -13.38 13.94 -31.58
N VAL A 107 -14.59 13.96 -31.02
CA VAL A 107 -15.74 14.68 -31.60
C VAL A 107 -15.47 16.18 -31.77
N LYS A 108 -14.85 16.81 -30.77
CA LYS A 108 -14.45 18.23 -30.85
C LYS A 108 -13.40 18.47 -31.93
N SER A 109 -12.42 17.57 -32.07
CA SER A 109 -11.39 17.67 -33.10
C SER A 109 -11.96 17.54 -34.52
N GLU A 110 -12.90 16.61 -34.74
CA GLU A 110 -13.60 16.45 -36.02
C GLU A 110 -14.42 17.70 -36.36
N SER A 111 -15.08 18.29 -35.36
CA SER A 111 -15.85 19.53 -35.52
C SER A 111 -14.94 20.71 -35.93
N LEU A 112 -13.75 20.81 -35.35
CA LEU A 112 -12.76 21.83 -35.72
C LEU A 112 -12.24 21.63 -37.14
N GLN A 113 -11.97 20.39 -37.55
CA GLN A 113 -11.55 20.08 -38.93
C GLN A 113 -12.60 20.51 -39.95
N ILE A 114 -13.89 20.30 -39.65
CA ILE A 114 -15.00 20.76 -40.52
C ILE A 114 -15.01 22.30 -40.60
N LEU A 115 -14.81 22.99 -39.48
CA LEU A 115 -14.78 24.45 -39.45
C LEU A 115 -13.59 25.01 -40.24
N GLU A 116 -12.41 24.42 -40.08
CA GLU A 116 -11.20 24.78 -40.81
C GLU A 116 -11.39 24.59 -42.32
N ALA A 117 -11.94 23.45 -42.74
CA ALA A 117 -12.24 23.19 -44.14
C ALA A 117 -13.26 24.20 -44.72
N LYS A 118 -14.29 24.57 -43.95
CA LYS A 118 -15.26 25.59 -44.36
C LYS A 118 -14.62 26.97 -44.48
N LEU A 119 -13.77 27.36 -43.53
CA LEU A 119 -13.05 28.62 -43.55
C LEU A 119 -12.14 28.69 -44.77
N LYS A 120 -11.39 27.62 -45.05
CA LYS A 120 -10.56 27.49 -46.24
C LYS A 120 -11.37 27.63 -47.53
N ALA A 121 -12.52 26.97 -47.62
CA ALA A 121 -13.41 27.10 -48.77
C ALA A 121 -14.01 28.50 -48.96
N MET A 122 -14.09 29.31 -47.89
CA MET A 122 -14.50 30.73 -47.96
C MET A 122 -13.33 31.63 -48.39
N THR A 123 -12.13 31.40 -47.87
CA THR A 123 -10.92 32.15 -48.25
C THR A 123 -10.52 31.88 -49.70
N ASP A 124 -10.60 30.63 -50.15
CA ASP A 124 -10.28 30.23 -51.52
C ASP A 124 -11.27 30.87 -52.52
N ARG A 125 -12.54 31.06 -52.11
CA ARG A 125 -13.52 31.81 -52.89
C ARG A 125 -13.24 33.32 -52.92
N GLY A 126 -12.79 33.90 -51.81
CA GLY A 126 -12.42 35.32 -51.72
C GLY A 126 -11.17 35.69 -52.53
N ALA A 127 -10.23 34.76 -52.72
CA ALA A 127 -9.02 34.98 -53.52
C ALA A 127 -9.25 34.94 -55.06
N GLY A 128 -10.35 34.31 -55.52
CA GLY A 128 -10.70 34.19 -56.94
C GLY A 128 -11.65 35.26 -57.48
N THR A 129 -12.32 36.02 -56.61
CA THR A 129 -13.11 37.20 -57.01
C THR A 129 -12.24 38.44 -56.97
N SER A 130 -11.50 38.68 -58.04
CA SER A 130 -11.00 40.03 -58.32
C SER A 130 -12.17 40.99 -58.29
N VAL A 131 -12.03 42.06 -57.52
CA VAL A 131 -12.90 43.22 -57.46
C VAL A 131 -13.24 43.67 -58.89
N ASN A 132 -14.37 43.21 -59.40
CA ASN A 132 -15.06 43.84 -60.50
C ASN A 132 -16.10 44.73 -59.83
N GLU A 133 -15.95 46.03 -60.05
CA GLU A 133 -16.86 47.11 -59.68
C GLU A 133 -18.30 46.77 -60.12
N ARG A 134 -19.02 46.04 -59.27
CA ARG A 134 -20.47 46.12 -59.22
C ARG A 134 -20.75 46.93 -57.97
N THR A 135 -21.21 48.16 -58.19
CA THR A 135 -21.87 49.00 -57.21
C THR A 135 -23.00 48.18 -56.58
N VAL A 136 -22.67 47.50 -55.49
CA VAL A 136 -23.63 46.99 -54.52
C VAL A 136 -24.10 48.23 -53.79
N GLU A 137 -25.38 48.58 -53.96
CA GLU A 137 -26.02 49.62 -53.17
C GLU A 137 -25.78 49.31 -51.69
N LEU A 138 -25.08 50.22 -51.02
CA LEU A 138 -24.85 50.16 -49.59
C LEU A 138 -26.22 50.22 -48.88
N PRO A 139 -26.58 49.25 -48.04
CA PRO A 139 -27.68 49.44 -47.10
C PRO A 139 -27.34 50.60 -46.16
N ASP A 140 -28.36 51.37 -45.77
CA ASP A 140 -28.25 52.63 -45.03
C ASP A 140 -27.24 52.58 -43.88
N SER A 141 -26.46 53.66 -43.75
CA SER A 141 -25.33 53.80 -42.81
C SER A 141 -25.61 53.49 -41.33
N ASN A 142 -26.88 53.37 -40.93
CA ASN A 142 -27.26 52.92 -39.59
C ASN A 142 -27.13 51.40 -39.39
N ASP A 143 -27.42 50.58 -40.40
CA ASP A 143 -27.31 49.11 -40.30
C ASP A 143 -25.83 48.65 -40.25
N ILE A 144 -24.93 49.44 -40.83
CA ILE A 144 -23.49 49.17 -40.84
C ILE A 144 -22.88 49.47 -39.47
N ASN A 145 -23.35 50.52 -38.79
CA ASN A 145 -22.89 50.85 -37.44
C ASN A 145 -23.35 49.82 -36.40
N GLU A 146 -24.59 49.31 -36.49
CA GLU A 146 -25.06 48.26 -35.57
C GLU A 146 -24.36 46.93 -35.81
N ARG A 147 -24.18 46.50 -37.07
CA ARG A 147 -23.42 45.27 -37.35
C ARG A 147 -21.94 45.39 -36.96
N SER A 148 -21.32 46.54 -37.20
CA SER A 148 -19.91 46.76 -36.81
C SER A 148 -19.75 46.83 -35.30
N GLN A 149 -20.69 47.44 -34.56
CA GLN A 149 -20.66 47.42 -33.09
C GLN A 149 -20.89 46.02 -32.52
N VAL A 150 -21.81 45.25 -33.09
CA VAL A 150 -22.04 43.86 -32.66
C VAL A 150 -20.83 42.98 -32.96
N GLU A 151 -20.14 43.19 -34.08
CA GLU A 151 -18.93 42.45 -34.44
C GLU A 151 -17.72 42.88 -33.58
N LEU A 152 -17.60 44.17 -33.25
CA LEU A 152 -16.62 44.67 -32.27
C LEU A 152 -16.86 44.08 -30.87
N ILE A 153 -18.11 44.07 -30.39
CA ILE A 153 -18.46 43.49 -29.08
C ILE A 153 -18.16 41.98 -29.05
N LYS A 154 -18.41 41.26 -30.17
CA LYS A 154 -18.06 39.84 -30.28
C LYS A 154 -16.54 39.63 -30.26
N CYS A 155 -15.76 40.46 -30.95
CA CYS A 155 -14.31 40.39 -30.94
C CYS A 155 -13.71 40.73 -29.56
N GLU A 156 -14.25 41.73 -28.86
CA GLU A 156 -13.80 42.06 -27.50
C GLU A 156 -14.16 40.96 -26.50
N SER A 157 -15.35 40.38 -26.63
CA SER A 157 -15.77 39.21 -25.82
C SER A 157 -14.85 38.01 -26.05
N PHE A 158 -14.41 37.78 -27.29
CA PHE A 158 -13.49 36.69 -27.63
C PHE A 158 -12.09 36.92 -27.03
N LYS A 159 -11.57 38.15 -27.11
CA LYS A 159 -10.28 38.51 -26.47
C LYS A 159 -10.33 38.35 -24.95
N LEU A 160 -11.46 38.69 -24.32
CA LEU A 160 -11.65 38.52 -22.89
C LEU A 160 -11.69 37.03 -22.49
N LEU A 161 -12.33 36.21 -23.32
CA LEU A 161 -12.40 34.75 -23.13
C LEU A 161 -11.02 34.09 -23.29
N GLU A 162 -10.26 34.50 -24.31
CA GLU A 162 -8.90 34.03 -24.58
C GLU A 162 -7.94 34.37 -23.42
N ALA A 163 -8.01 35.60 -22.90
CA ALA A 163 -7.21 36.01 -21.75
C ALA A 163 -7.53 35.17 -20.50
N ARG A 164 -8.81 34.87 -20.26
CA ARG A 164 -9.24 34.08 -19.11
C ARG A 164 -8.89 32.59 -19.25
N LEU A 165 -8.92 32.06 -20.46
CA LEU A 165 -8.46 30.70 -20.75
C LEU A 165 -6.95 30.59 -20.51
N LYS A 166 -6.17 31.57 -20.98
CA LYS A 166 -4.72 31.63 -20.75
C LYS A 166 -4.40 31.68 -19.25
N GLU A 167 -5.12 32.47 -18.48
CA GLU A 167 -4.93 32.55 -17.03
C GLU A 167 -5.23 31.23 -16.30
N LEU A 168 -6.22 30.45 -16.78
CA LEU A 168 -6.52 29.12 -16.24
C LEU A 168 -5.43 28.11 -16.60
N MET A 169 -4.94 28.13 -17.84
CA MET A 169 -3.83 27.28 -18.28
C MET A 169 -2.54 27.61 -17.53
N ASP A 170 -2.26 28.89 -17.27
CA ASP A 170 -1.10 29.34 -16.51
C ASP A 170 -1.20 28.95 -15.02
N LYS A 171 -2.41 28.83 -14.47
CA LYS A 171 -2.67 28.30 -13.11
C LYS A 171 -2.52 26.78 -13.03
N GLU A 172 -2.97 26.05 -14.04
CA GLU A 172 -2.73 24.60 -14.13
C GLU A 172 -1.25 24.28 -14.40
N ALA A 173 -0.52 25.19 -15.03
CA ALA A 173 0.93 25.09 -15.25
C ALA A 173 1.80 25.62 -14.08
N GLY A 174 1.20 26.02 -12.95
CA GLY A 174 1.92 26.45 -11.74
C GLY A 174 2.76 25.34 -11.09
N PRO A 175 3.86 25.68 -10.38
CA PRO A 175 4.98 24.78 -10.15
C PRO A 175 4.61 23.55 -9.31
N SER A 176 4.66 22.37 -9.92
CA SER A 176 4.66 21.05 -9.27
C SER A 176 5.99 20.75 -8.58
N GLY A 177 6.50 21.69 -7.79
CA GLY A 177 7.77 21.57 -7.11
C GLY A 177 7.79 22.33 -5.78
N SER A 178 7.50 21.59 -4.69
CA SER A 178 8.16 21.69 -3.38
C SER A 178 7.17 21.55 -2.21
N SER A 179 7.01 20.33 -1.69
CA SER A 179 6.99 20.10 -0.24
C SER A 179 7.56 18.71 0.04
N GLY A 180 8.89 18.63 0.03
CA GLY A 180 9.58 17.70 0.90
C GLY A 180 9.61 18.31 2.29
N GLU A 181 8.69 17.87 3.14
CA GLU A 181 8.79 17.78 4.60
C GLU A 181 7.98 16.56 5.04
#